data_AF-A0A529QMW6-F1
#
_entry.id   AF-A0A529QMW6-F1
#
_cell.length_a   1.000
_cell.length_b   1.000
_cell.length_c   1.000
_cell.angle_alpha   90.00
_cell.angle_beta   90.00
_cell.angle_gamma   90.00
#
_symmetry.space_group_name_H-M   'P 1'
#
loop_
_entity.id
_entity.type
_entity.pdbx_description
1 polymer ?
#
loop_
_entity_poly.entity_id
_entity_poly.type
_entity_poly.pdbx_seq_one_letter_code
_entity_poly.pdbx_strand_id
1 'polypeptide(L)'
;IDVDVESTKLFDSGLATAVKNQGILDRKTSIYSTAADQSAYDAAYATAIAGGATDIAANTAAQAAVTGTPVKIDNVSAFNLDITGTGVTDDIITQMVTKIDNVMSQLTDAATVLGAAKSSIDLQKTFTQSLMDSIDRGVGQLVDADMNKESTRLQALQVQQQLGIQSLSIANSSSQSILQLFKNG
;
A
#
# COMPACT_ATOMS: atom_id res chain seq x y z
N ILE A 1 1.69 -5.65 4.95
CA ILE A 1 0.44 -4.94 4.58
C ILE A 1 0.36 -5.03 3.08
N ASP A 2 -0.62 -5.77 2.58
CA ASP A 2 -0.86 -5.91 1.15
C ASP A 2 -1.63 -4.66 0.71
N VAL A 3 -1.11 -3.92 -0.26
CA VAL A 3 -1.84 -2.81 -0.88
C VAL A 3 -2.55 -3.43 -2.06
N ASP A 4 -3.87 -3.51 -2.00
CA ASP A 4 -4.67 -4.01 -3.12
C ASP A 4 -4.57 -3.03 -4.29
N VAL A 5 -3.55 -3.25 -5.13
CA VAL A 5 -3.32 -2.47 -6.34
C VAL A 5 -4.34 -2.79 -7.42
N GLU A 6 -5.02 -3.93 -7.33
CA GLU A 6 -5.99 -4.39 -8.33
C GLU A 6 -7.26 -3.53 -8.29
N SER A 7 -7.76 -3.20 -7.09
CA SER A 7 -8.92 -2.30 -6.93
C SER A 7 -8.65 -0.83 -7.28
N THR A 8 -7.37 -0.44 -7.43
CA THR A 8 -6.98 0.94 -7.79
C THR A 8 -6.61 1.12 -9.27
N LYS A 9 -6.69 0.06 -10.08
CA LYS A 9 -6.39 0.16 -11.52
C LYS A 9 -7.40 1.08 -12.20
N LEU A 10 -6.89 2.15 -12.82
CA LEU A 10 -7.72 3.11 -13.55
C LEU A 10 -7.96 2.67 -14.99
N PHE A 11 -6.95 2.05 -15.61
CA PHE A 11 -6.96 1.49 -16.95
C PHE A 11 -6.24 0.15 -16.96
N ASP A 12 -6.71 -0.78 -17.79
CA ASP A 12 -5.98 -1.99 -18.15
C ASP A 12 -5.23 -1.81 -19.47
N SER A 13 -3.97 -2.24 -19.53
CA SER A 13 -3.18 -2.28 -20.76
C SER A 13 -3.04 -3.69 -21.35
N GLY A 14 -3.68 -4.70 -20.75
CA GLY A 14 -3.49 -6.12 -21.07
C GLY A 14 -4.58 -6.78 -21.93
N LEU A 15 -4.45 -6.66 -23.25
CA LEU A 15 -4.89 -7.65 -24.26
C LEU A 15 -6.38 -8.07 -24.30
N ALA A 16 -7.20 -7.19 -24.86
CA ALA A 16 -7.81 -7.35 -26.20
C ALA A 16 -8.66 -6.09 -26.39
N THR A 17 -8.58 -5.43 -27.55
CA THR A 17 -9.21 -4.14 -27.89
C THR A 17 -10.74 -4.06 -27.68
N ALA A 18 -11.35 -5.13 -27.17
CA ALA A 18 -12.77 -5.27 -26.91
C ALA A 18 -13.16 -5.44 -25.43
N VAL A 19 -12.28 -5.78 -24.48
CA VAL A 19 -12.72 -6.16 -23.11
C VAL A 19 -12.85 -4.94 -22.21
N LYS A 20 -13.98 -4.81 -21.52
CA LYS A 20 -14.37 -3.62 -20.76
C LYS A 20 -13.68 -3.46 -19.39
N ASN A 21 -12.85 -4.37 -18.92
CA ASN A 21 -12.60 -4.43 -17.48
C ASN A 21 -11.27 -5.07 -17.14
N GLN A 22 -10.28 -4.24 -16.80
CA GLN A 22 -9.62 -4.35 -15.47
C GLN A 22 -9.46 -2.97 -14.81
N GLY A 23 -9.61 -1.86 -15.56
CA GLY A 23 -9.61 -0.50 -15.02
C GLY A 23 -11.01 0.07 -14.73
N ILE A 24 -11.14 0.88 -13.67
CA ILE A 24 -12.39 1.58 -13.31
C ILE A 24 -13.01 2.32 -14.51
N LEU A 25 -12.17 2.89 -15.40
CA LEU A 25 -12.57 3.74 -16.52
C LEU A 25 -12.85 2.97 -17.82
N ASP A 26 -12.39 1.73 -17.98
CA ASP A 26 -12.58 0.95 -19.22
C ASP A 26 -14.02 0.42 -19.37
N ARG A 27 -14.74 0.29 -18.25
CA ARG A 27 -16.07 -0.33 -18.16
C ARG A 27 -17.17 0.39 -18.93
N LYS A 28 -16.97 1.65 -19.31
CA LYS A 28 -18.04 2.50 -19.84
C LYS A 28 -17.66 3.32 -21.08
N THR A 29 -16.45 3.23 -21.61
CA THR A 29 -15.95 4.10 -22.70
C THR A 29 -16.39 3.72 -24.12
N SER A 30 -16.92 2.51 -24.35
CA SER A 30 -17.41 2.14 -25.70
C SER A 30 -18.71 2.86 -26.05
N ILE A 31 -18.77 3.50 -27.22
CA ILE A 31 -19.94 4.18 -27.80
C ILE A 31 -20.50 3.31 -28.93
N TYR A 32 -21.80 3.01 -28.89
CA TYR A 32 -22.52 2.34 -29.98
C TYR A 32 -23.36 3.33 -30.79
N SER A 33 -23.62 2.98 -32.05
CA SER A 33 -24.32 3.80 -33.04
C SER A 33 -25.74 4.27 -32.65
N THR A 34 -26.40 3.59 -31.70
CA THR A 34 -27.70 4.03 -31.17
C THR A 34 -27.80 3.85 -29.65
N ALA A 35 -28.61 4.68 -28.98
CA ALA A 35 -28.89 4.55 -27.55
C ALA A 35 -29.55 3.20 -27.18
N ALA A 36 -30.36 2.63 -28.08
CA ALA A 36 -30.99 1.32 -27.88
C ALA A 36 -29.95 0.19 -27.88
N ASP A 37 -29.00 0.23 -28.82
CA ASP A 37 -27.89 -0.72 -28.90
C ASP A 37 -26.97 -0.61 -27.67
N GLN A 38 -26.69 0.62 -27.24
CA GLN A 38 -25.89 0.88 -26.04
C GLN A 38 -26.57 0.37 -24.76
N SER A 39 -27.89 0.52 -24.67
CA SER A 39 -28.69 0.02 -23.55
C SER A 39 -28.74 -1.51 -23.52
N ALA A 40 -28.96 -2.15 -24.68
CA ALA A 40 -28.98 -3.60 -24.81
C ALA A 40 -27.61 -4.22 -24.44
N TYR A 41 -26.52 -3.62 -24.93
CA TYR A 41 -25.16 -4.03 -24.57
C TYR A 41 -24.92 -3.90 -23.06
N ASP A 42 -25.20 -2.73 -22.47
CA ASP A 42 -24.91 -2.49 -21.05
C ASP A 42 -25.74 -3.40 -20.12
N ALA A 43 -27.00 -3.69 -20.48
CA ALA A 43 -27.88 -4.60 -19.73
C ALA A 43 -27.41 -6.07 -19.81
N ALA A 44 -27.04 -6.54 -21.01
CA ALA A 44 -26.54 -7.89 -21.20
C ALA A 44 -25.18 -8.10 -20.51
N TYR A 45 -24.30 -7.10 -20.56
CA TYR A 45 -23.02 -7.11 -19.85
C TYR A 45 -23.22 -7.24 -18.33
N ALA A 46 -24.07 -6.39 -17.75
CA ALA A 46 -24.35 -6.40 -16.32
C ALA A 46 -24.95 -7.74 -15.85
N THR A 47 -25.84 -8.32 -16.67
CA THR A 47 -26.44 -9.63 -16.39
C THR A 47 -25.41 -10.76 -16.39
N ALA A 48 -24.48 -10.76 -17.35
CA ALA A 48 -23.43 -11.77 -17.44
C ALA A 48 -22.45 -11.69 -16.25
N ILE A 49 -22.05 -10.48 -15.84
CA ILE A 49 -21.19 -10.28 -14.66
C ILE A 49 -21.91 -10.69 -13.38
N ALA A 50 -23.19 -10.35 -13.22
CA ALA A 50 -23.99 -10.80 -12.09
C ALA A 50 -24.13 -12.34 -12.04
N GLY A 51 -24.09 -13.00 -13.20
CA GLY A 51 -24.03 -14.45 -13.34
C GLY A 51 -22.65 -15.08 -13.12
N GLY A 52 -21.62 -14.30 -12.76
CA GLY A 52 -20.27 -14.79 -12.50
C GLY A 52 -19.42 -15.03 -13.74
N ALA A 53 -19.81 -14.50 -14.91
CA ALA A 53 -18.99 -14.57 -16.11
C ALA A 53 -17.71 -13.73 -15.97
N THR A 54 -16.65 -14.13 -16.68
CA THR A 54 -15.47 -13.26 -16.87
C THR A 54 -15.83 -12.07 -17.76
N ASP A 55 -15.08 -10.98 -17.66
CA ASP A 55 -15.33 -9.78 -18.48
C ASP A 55 -15.27 -10.03 -19.99
N ILE A 56 -14.43 -10.97 -20.42
CA ILE A 56 -14.37 -11.45 -21.80
C ILE A 56 -15.70 -12.08 -22.21
N ALA A 57 -16.22 -13.01 -21.39
CA ALA A 57 -17.47 -13.70 -21.68
C ALA A 57 -18.68 -12.75 -21.61
N ALA A 58 -18.69 -11.84 -20.64
CA ALA A 58 -19.71 -10.80 -20.52
C ALA A 58 -19.70 -9.85 -21.72
N ASN A 59 -18.52 -9.49 -22.22
CA ASN A 59 -18.39 -8.70 -23.43
C ASN A 59 -18.95 -9.42 -24.67
N THR A 60 -18.60 -10.69 -24.87
CA THR A 60 -19.11 -11.50 -25.98
C THR A 60 -20.63 -11.61 -25.93
N ALA A 61 -21.20 -11.86 -24.74
CA ALA A 61 -22.65 -11.91 -24.55
C ALA A 61 -23.33 -10.57 -24.84
N ALA A 62 -22.70 -9.46 -24.41
CA ALA A 62 -23.22 -8.12 -24.63
C ALA A 62 -23.19 -7.70 -26.11
N GLN A 63 -22.13 -8.06 -26.85
CA GLN A 63 -22.07 -7.83 -28.30
C GLN A 63 -23.13 -8.65 -29.06
N ALA A 64 -23.43 -9.87 -28.60
CA ALA A 64 -24.46 -10.71 -29.20
C ALA A 64 -25.90 -10.22 -28.92
N ALA A 65 -26.10 -9.41 -27.88
CA ALA A 65 -27.41 -8.87 -27.49
C ALA A 65 -27.84 -7.64 -28.31
N VAL A 66 -26.92 -7.02 -29.06
CA VAL A 66 -27.22 -5.87 -29.91
C VAL A 66 -27.86 -6.36 -31.22
N THR A 67 -29.07 -5.90 -31.53
CA THR A 67 -29.82 -6.31 -32.73
C THR A 67 -29.41 -5.48 -33.94
N GLY A 68 -28.32 -5.87 -34.60
CA GLY A 68 -27.72 -5.20 -35.76
C GLY A 68 -26.21 -5.37 -35.73
N THR A 69 -25.47 -5.04 -36.80
CA THR A 69 -24.01 -4.96 -36.70
C THR A 69 -23.68 -3.86 -35.70
N PRO A 70 -23.14 -4.14 -34.50
CA PRO A 70 -22.80 -3.09 -33.56
C PRO A 70 -21.68 -2.26 -34.17
N VAL A 71 -22.01 -1.12 -34.76
CA VAL A 71 -21.00 -0.15 -35.18
C VAL A 71 -20.59 0.54 -33.90
N LYS A 72 -19.53 0.02 -33.28
CA LYS A 72 -18.73 0.85 -32.39
C LYS A 72 -18.34 2.07 -33.19
N ILE A 73 -18.53 3.25 -32.61
CA ILE A 73 -17.99 4.46 -33.19
C ILE A 73 -16.50 4.47 -32.89
N ASP A 74 -15.76 3.71 -33.69
CA ASP A 74 -14.31 3.68 -33.63
C ASP A 74 -13.77 5.02 -34.13
N ASN A 75 -12.75 5.54 -33.45
CA ASN A 75 -12.04 6.76 -33.83
C ASN A 75 -12.80 8.10 -33.65
N VAL A 76 -13.94 8.12 -32.94
CA VAL A 76 -14.56 9.37 -32.47
C VAL A 76 -14.36 9.50 -30.96
N SER A 77 -13.38 10.31 -30.58
CA SER A 77 -13.16 10.71 -29.18
C SER A 77 -13.91 12.00 -28.91
N ALA A 78 -14.42 12.17 -27.69
CA ALA A 78 -14.95 13.47 -27.24
C ALA A 78 -13.91 14.61 -27.41
N PHE A 79 -12.61 14.27 -27.41
CA PHE A 79 -11.53 15.23 -27.59
C PHE A 79 -11.40 15.74 -29.04
N ASN A 80 -11.77 14.94 -30.03
CA ASN A 80 -11.63 15.27 -31.45
C ASN A 80 -12.96 15.24 -32.22
N LEU A 81 -14.08 15.31 -31.50
CA LEU A 81 -15.42 15.30 -32.09
C LEU A 81 -15.64 16.59 -32.90
N ASP A 82 -15.75 16.43 -34.21
CA ASP A 82 -16.33 17.46 -35.07
C ASP A 82 -17.86 17.29 -35.09
N ILE A 83 -18.57 18.15 -34.38
CA ILE A 83 -20.04 18.14 -34.31
C ILE A 83 -20.72 18.43 -35.65
N THR A 84 -19.98 18.96 -36.63
CA THR A 84 -20.45 19.20 -38.00
C THR A 84 -20.08 18.08 -38.97
N GLY A 85 -19.35 17.06 -38.48
CA GLY A 85 -18.91 15.92 -39.25
C GLY A 85 -20.08 15.07 -39.77
N THR A 86 -19.96 14.59 -41.01
CA THR A 86 -20.91 13.65 -41.60
C THR A 86 -21.01 12.38 -40.75
N GLY A 87 -22.22 12.02 -40.33
CA GLY A 87 -22.48 10.84 -39.49
C GLY A 87 -22.56 11.11 -37.99
N VAL A 88 -22.33 12.36 -37.53
CA VAL A 88 -22.64 12.77 -36.15
C VAL A 88 -24.13 13.13 -36.08
N THR A 89 -24.86 12.44 -35.21
CA THR A 89 -26.28 12.66 -34.95
C THR A 89 -26.48 13.19 -33.52
N ASP A 90 -27.62 13.82 -33.25
CA ASP A 90 -27.96 14.26 -31.89
C ASP A 90 -27.93 13.11 -30.86
N ASP A 91 -28.26 11.89 -31.28
CA ASP A 91 -28.17 10.69 -30.44
C ASP A 91 -26.71 10.39 -30.04
N ILE A 92 -25.77 10.49 -30.99
CA ILE A 92 -24.33 10.30 -30.73
C ILE A 92 -23.82 11.35 -29.75
N ILE A 93 -24.20 12.61 -29.93
CA ILE A 93 -23.79 13.71 -29.04
C ILE A 93 -24.34 13.48 -27.62
N THR A 94 -25.62 13.12 -27.49
CA THR A 94 -26.26 12.86 -26.20
C THR A 94 -25.61 11.68 -25.47
N GLN A 95 -25.30 10.60 -26.19
CA GLN A 95 -24.58 9.46 -25.65
C GLN A 95 -23.17 9.83 -25.19
N MET A 96 -22.43 10.64 -25.98
CA MET A 96 -21.10 11.11 -25.62
C MET A 96 -21.11 11.96 -24.34
N VAL A 97 -22.01 12.93 -24.22
CA VAL A 97 -22.15 13.76 -23.01
C VAL A 97 -22.41 12.88 -21.80
N THR A 98 -23.37 11.95 -21.91
CA THR A 98 -23.70 11.02 -20.82
C THR A 98 -22.49 10.15 -20.44
N LYS A 99 -21.67 9.71 -21.40
CA LYS A 99 -20.45 8.95 -21.10
C LYS A 99 -19.36 9.80 -20.45
N ILE A 100 -19.17 11.05 -20.88
CA ILE A 100 -18.23 11.98 -20.24
C ILE A 100 -18.63 12.18 -18.78
N ASP A 101 -19.92 12.41 -18.48
CA ASP A 101 -20.40 12.57 -17.12
C ASP A 101 -20.12 11.32 -16.26
N ASN A 102 -20.33 10.14 -16.83
CA ASN A 102 -20.00 8.87 -16.15
C ASN A 102 -18.48 8.72 -15.91
N VAL A 103 -17.65 9.06 -16.88
CA VAL A 103 -16.18 9.05 -16.75
C VAL A 103 -15.73 10.05 -15.68
N MET A 104 -16.34 11.24 -15.61
CA MET A 104 -16.06 12.22 -14.56
C MET A 104 -16.46 11.72 -13.17
N SER A 105 -17.61 11.05 -13.05
CA SER A 105 -18.01 10.40 -11.79
C SER A 105 -16.99 9.33 -11.38
N GLN A 106 -16.56 8.49 -12.31
CA GLN A 106 -15.58 7.45 -12.05
C GLN A 106 -14.18 8.00 -11.70
N LEU A 107 -13.76 9.09 -12.34
CA LEU A 107 -12.53 9.80 -11.97
C LEU A 107 -12.62 10.35 -10.54
N THR A 108 -13.80 10.82 -10.12
CA THR A 108 -14.03 11.28 -8.74
C THR A 108 -13.96 10.11 -7.75
N ASP A 109 -14.56 8.97 -8.09
CA ASP A 109 -14.47 7.75 -7.28
C ASP A 109 -13.02 7.26 -7.16
N ALA A 110 -12.30 7.21 -8.28
CA ALA A 110 -10.89 6.86 -8.33
C ALA A 110 -10.02 7.82 -7.49
N ALA A 111 -10.25 9.12 -7.59
CA ALA A 111 -9.56 10.12 -6.77
C ALA A 111 -9.83 9.92 -5.27
N THR A 112 -11.06 9.53 -4.91
CA THR A 112 -11.45 9.23 -3.53
C THR A 112 -10.72 8.00 -3.00
N VAL A 113 -10.67 6.92 -3.78
CA VAL A 113 -9.92 5.69 -3.44
C VAL A 113 -8.44 5.99 -3.28
N LEU A 114 -7.85 6.74 -4.22
CA LEU A 114 -6.44 7.13 -4.15
C LEU A 114 -6.16 8.02 -2.92
N GLY A 115 -7.07 8.94 -2.58
CA GLY A 115 -6.98 9.75 -1.38
C GLY A 115 -7.02 8.93 -0.09
N ALA A 116 -7.91 7.94 -0.01
CA ALA A 116 -7.99 7.01 1.11
C ALA A 116 -6.73 6.13 1.25
N ALA A 117 -6.21 5.63 0.13
CA ALA A 117 -4.95 4.89 0.09
C ALA A 117 -3.77 5.75 0.56
N LYS A 118 -3.68 6.99 0.08
CA LYS A 118 -2.68 7.96 0.53
C LYS A 118 -2.76 8.20 2.04
N SER A 119 -3.96 8.45 2.58
CA SER A 119 -4.15 8.65 4.02
C SER A 119 -3.70 7.43 4.83
N SER A 120 -4.01 6.23 4.36
CA SER A 120 -3.57 4.98 4.99
C SER A 120 -2.04 4.83 4.99
N ILE A 121 -1.39 5.17 3.89
CA ILE A 121 0.08 5.17 3.78
C ILE A 121 0.70 6.21 4.72
N ASP A 122 0.12 7.41 4.80
CA ASP A 122 0.61 8.46 5.69
C ASP A 122 0.51 8.04 7.18
N LEU A 123 -0.59 7.37 7.57
CA LEU A 123 -0.74 6.79 8.92
C LEU A 123 0.30 5.71 9.19
N GLN A 124 0.54 4.81 8.24
CA GLN A 124 1.56 3.75 8.37
C GLN A 124 2.96 4.33 8.52
N LYS A 125 3.28 5.39 7.78
CA LYS A 125 4.55 6.11 7.90
C LYS A 125 4.72 6.68 9.30
N THR A 126 3.71 7.37 9.83
CA THR A 126 3.75 7.93 11.18
C THR A 126 3.87 6.85 12.27
N PHE A 127 3.14 5.75 12.13
CA PHE A 127 3.24 4.62 13.05
C PHE A 127 4.65 4.02 13.04
N THR A 128 5.22 3.81 11.84
CA THR A 128 6.57 3.27 11.67
C THR A 128 7.62 4.20 12.25
N GLN A 129 7.50 5.51 12.04
CA GLN A 129 8.39 6.50 12.66
C GLN A 129 8.30 6.46 14.18
N SER A 130 7.08 6.45 14.73
CA SER A 130 6.87 6.39 16.19
C SER A 130 7.42 5.10 16.80
N LEU A 131 7.33 3.98 16.06
CA LEU A 131 7.91 2.71 16.45
C LEU A 131 9.44 2.77 16.44
N MET A 132 10.06 3.34 15.40
CA MET A 132 11.51 3.56 15.34
C MET A 132 11.97 4.43 16.51
N ASP A 133 11.32 5.57 16.75
CA ASP A 133 11.67 6.47 17.85
C ASP A 133 11.54 5.77 19.22
N SER A 134 10.55 4.90 19.40
CA SER A 134 10.36 4.12 20.61
C SER A 134 11.43 3.03 20.77
N ILE A 135 11.81 2.37 19.68
CA ILE A 135 12.89 1.39 19.66
C ILE A 135 14.22 2.08 19.98
N ASP A 136 14.52 3.23 19.38
CA ASP A 136 15.76 3.97 19.64
C ASP A 136 15.88 4.38 21.11
N ARG A 137 14.77 4.87 21.71
CA ARG A 137 14.73 5.17 23.16
C ARG A 137 14.87 3.91 24.02
N GLY A 138 14.21 2.82 23.64
CA GLY A 138 14.27 1.55 24.36
C GLY A 138 15.67 0.94 24.32
N VAL A 139 16.31 0.92 23.14
CA VAL A 139 17.70 0.47 22.96
C VAL A 139 18.66 1.38 23.72
N GLY A 140 18.50 2.70 23.65
CA GLY A 140 19.29 3.65 24.44
C GLY A 140 19.21 3.38 25.95
N GLN A 141 18.00 3.14 26.49
CA GLN A 141 17.82 2.76 27.89
C GLN A 141 18.48 1.42 28.24
N LEU A 142 18.42 0.43 27.34
CA LEU A 142 19.07 -0.86 27.57
C LEU A 142 20.60 -0.73 27.56
N VAL A 143 21.16 0.08 26.65
CA VAL A 143 22.60 0.36 26.58
C VAL A 143 23.07 1.14 27.80
N ASP A 144 22.34 2.17 28.22
CA ASP A 144 22.66 2.93 29.43
C ASP A 144 22.56 2.06 30.68
N ALA A 145 21.55 1.18 30.77
CA ALA A 145 21.41 0.25 31.87
C ALA A 145 22.54 -0.79 31.90
N ASP A 146 22.98 -1.28 30.74
CA ASP A 146 24.11 -2.22 30.63
C ASP A 146 25.42 -1.54 31.05
N MET A 147 25.67 -0.32 30.57
CA MET A 147 26.84 0.48 30.97
C MET A 147 26.89 0.76 32.47
N ASN A 148 25.73 1.07 33.09
CA ASN A 148 25.64 1.27 34.54
C ASN A 148 25.92 -0.01 35.34
N LYS A 149 25.42 -1.17 34.88
CA LYS A 149 25.72 -2.48 35.49
C LYS A 149 27.19 -2.82 35.39
N GLU A 150 27.79 -2.63 34.22
CA GLU A 150 29.22 -2.91 34.01
C GLU A 150 30.11 -1.95 34.81
N SER A 151 29.77 -0.66 34.87
CA SER A 151 30.47 0.33 35.71
C SER A 151 30.41 -0.03 37.20
N THR A 152 29.23 -0.43 37.69
CA THR A 152 29.05 -0.89 39.08
C THR A 152 29.85 -2.17 39.34
N ARG A 153 29.86 -3.10 38.38
CA ARG A 153 30.64 -4.34 38.45
C ARG A 153 32.14 -4.05 38.48
N LEU A 154 32.63 -3.12 37.67
CA LEU A 154 34.03 -2.68 37.67
C LEU A 154 34.43 -2.03 39.00
N GLN A 155 33.58 -1.16 39.56
CA GLN A 155 33.82 -0.57 40.88
C GLN A 155 33.85 -1.64 41.98
N ALA A 156 32.90 -2.58 41.97
CA ALA A 156 32.89 -3.70 42.91
C ALA A 156 34.16 -4.55 42.79
N LEU A 157 34.64 -4.80 41.57
CA LEU A 157 35.88 -5.53 41.32
C LEU A 157 37.11 -4.76 41.85
N GLN A 158 37.16 -3.45 41.66
CA GLN A 158 38.23 -2.60 42.22
C GLN A 158 38.25 -2.64 43.75
N VAL A 159 37.07 -2.55 44.40
CA VAL A 159 36.96 -2.67 45.86
C VAL A 159 37.39 -4.06 46.34
N GLN A 160 37.00 -5.13 45.64
CA GLN A 160 37.47 -6.48 45.93
C GLN A 160 39.00 -6.60 45.81
N GLN A 161 39.62 -5.98 44.80
CA GLN A 161 41.08 -5.97 44.66
C GLN A 161 41.76 -5.17 45.78
N GLN A 162 41.23 -4.01 46.15
CA GLN A 162 41.76 -3.21 47.27
C GLN A 162 41.68 -3.96 48.60
N LEU A 163 40.54 -4.63 48.87
CA LEU A 163 40.38 -5.50 50.03
C LEU A 163 41.30 -6.73 49.94
N GLY A 164 41.52 -7.27 48.75
CA GLY A 164 42.46 -8.37 48.51
C GLY A 164 43.90 -7.99 48.84
N ILE A 165 44.38 -6.83 48.38
CA ILE A 165 45.71 -6.31 48.71
C ILE A 165 45.82 -6.01 50.21
N GLN A 166 44.81 -5.38 50.79
CA GLN A 166 44.83 -5.08 52.22
C GLN A 166 44.84 -6.36 53.07
N SER A 167 44.02 -7.35 52.71
CA SER A 167 44.02 -8.68 53.34
C SER A 167 45.35 -9.39 53.18
N LEU A 168 45.99 -9.31 52.00
CA LEU A 168 47.32 -9.87 51.77
C LEU A 168 48.39 -9.15 52.61
N SER A 169 48.32 -7.83 52.73
CA SER A 169 49.24 -7.04 53.56
C SER A 169 49.10 -7.35 55.05
N ILE A 170 47.86 -7.58 55.52
CA ILE A 170 47.54 -7.97 56.90
C ILE A 170 48.00 -9.41 57.17
N ALA A 171 47.81 -10.33 56.23
CA ALA A 171 48.29 -11.71 56.35
C ALA A 171 49.83 -11.77 56.38
N ASN A 172 50.51 -10.96 55.57
CA ASN A 172 51.97 -10.91 55.51
C ASN A 172 52.56 -10.22 56.75
N SER A 173 51.95 -9.13 57.23
CA SER A 173 52.37 -8.48 58.49
C SER A 173 52.10 -9.38 59.70
N SER A 174 50.94 -10.05 59.76
CA SER A 174 50.61 -11.02 60.81
C SER A 174 51.59 -12.19 60.83
N SER A 175 51.96 -12.73 59.67
CA SER A 175 52.98 -13.80 59.56
C SER A 175 54.37 -13.33 60.02
N GLN A 176 54.75 -12.09 59.71
CA GLN A 176 56.00 -11.48 60.18
C GLN A 176 56.00 -11.22 61.69
N SER A 177 54.87 -10.78 62.27
CA SER A 177 54.72 -10.62 63.72
C SER A 177 54.82 -11.94 64.47
N ILE A 178 54.26 -13.03 63.91
CA ILE A 178 54.41 -14.38 64.47
C ILE A 178 55.88 -14.83 64.41
N LEU A 179 56.58 -14.59 63.31
CA LEU A 179 58.01 -14.90 63.18
C LEU A 179 58.90 -14.11 64.15
N GLN A 180 58.54 -12.88 64.50
CA GLN A 180 59.25 -12.10 65.54
C GLN A 180 59.03 -12.68 66.95
N LEU A 181 57.83 -13.19 67.24
CA LEU A 181 57.53 -13.87 68.50
C LEU A 181 58.29 -15.19 68.65
N PHE A 182 58.52 -15.93 67.56
CA PHE A 182 59.35 -17.15 67.57
C PHE A 182 60.86 -16.89 67.57
N LYS A 183 61.32 -15.65 67.33
CA LYS A 183 62.74 -15.27 67.40
C LYS A 183 63.15 -14.64 68.74
N ASN A 184 62.19 -14.13 69.50
CA ASN A 184 62.41 -13.43 70.77
C ASN A 184 61.88 -14.19 72.00
N GLY A 185 61.46 -15.45 71.83
CA GLY A 185 61.21 -16.41 72.92
C GLY A 185 62.21 -17.55 72.83
#